data_AF-A0AAU2NMS9-F1
#
_entry.id   AF-A0AAU2NMS9-F1
#
_cell.length_a   1.000
_cell.length_b   1.000
_cell.length_c   1.000
_cell.angle_alpha   90.00
_cell.angle_beta   90.00
_cell.angle_gamma   90.00
#
_symmetry.space_group_name_H-M   'P 1'
#
loop_
_entity.id
_entity.type
_entity.pdbx_description
1 polymer ?
#
loop_
_entity_poly.entity_id
_entity_poly.type
_entity_poly.pdbx_seq_one_letter_code
_entity_poly.pdbx_strand_id
1 'polypeptide(L)'
;MSTSESMQRSEYDWHEGVRRTQEPPYAWRAPFSSYFYRELGFALSGLPVALVGFTFGVSLFCFGLGTFLTVLGIPVLAGLTGGARGFGRLERARTRSMLALDVPGPAPVRAVRPGAWGSITARLADAAGWKAVLYQVVMLPWAVLSFAVSLIFLLIGWTLALYPVYHWVFPTYTEWPGYRLFDFWDSHGVEHVYYVQSPLQIAGVSLIGLFFVFLTPQLVRGLTNVNRLAVRGLLGR
;
A
#
# COMPACT_ATOMS: atom_id res chain seq x y z
N MET A 1 44.67 -13.11 -13.01
CA MET A 1 43.47 -13.05 -13.88
C MET A 1 42.22 -13.69 -13.26
N SER A 2 42.34 -14.57 -12.24
CA SER A 2 41.20 -15.26 -11.62
C SER A 2 40.43 -14.45 -10.54
N THR A 3 41.06 -13.47 -9.90
CA THR A 3 40.46 -12.71 -8.78
C THR A 3 39.43 -11.67 -9.24
N SER A 4 39.57 -11.13 -10.46
CA SER A 4 38.63 -10.16 -11.03
C SER A 4 37.30 -10.79 -11.44
N GLU A 5 37.31 -12.02 -11.94
CA GLU A 5 36.08 -12.75 -12.29
C GLU A 5 35.26 -13.17 -11.06
N SER A 6 35.91 -13.56 -9.96
CA SER A 6 35.21 -13.87 -8.71
C SER A 6 34.60 -12.63 -8.07
N MET A 7 35.26 -11.47 -8.20
CA MET A 7 34.76 -10.20 -7.68
C MET A 7 33.60 -9.67 -8.53
N GLN A 8 33.71 -9.76 -9.87
CA GLN A 8 32.59 -9.44 -10.76
C GLN A 8 31.40 -10.38 -10.57
N ARG A 9 31.61 -11.69 -10.43
CA ARG A 9 30.52 -12.66 -10.21
C ARG A 9 29.79 -12.39 -8.89
N SER A 10 30.52 -12.00 -7.85
CA SER A 10 29.97 -11.50 -6.57
C SER A 10 29.14 -10.23 -6.79
N GLU A 11 29.68 -9.19 -7.45
CA GLU A 11 28.95 -7.95 -7.80
C GLU A 11 27.68 -8.19 -8.63
N TYR A 12 27.70 -9.10 -9.60
CA TYR A 12 26.52 -9.50 -10.37
C TYR A 12 25.46 -10.19 -9.49
N ASP A 13 25.87 -11.09 -8.60
CA ASP A 13 24.97 -11.82 -7.68
C ASP A 13 24.34 -10.88 -6.62
N TRP A 14 25.05 -9.80 -6.24
CA TRP A 14 24.50 -8.76 -5.34
C TRP A 14 23.34 -7.97 -5.96
N HIS A 15 23.31 -7.81 -7.28
CA HIS A 15 22.24 -7.12 -8.02
C HIS A 15 21.05 -8.04 -8.37
N GLU A 16 21.21 -9.36 -8.34
CA GLU A 16 20.18 -10.33 -8.76
C GLU A 16 19.04 -10.55 -7.75
N GLY A 17 19.17 -10.07 -6.52
CA GLY A 17 18.16 -10.33 -5.47
C GLY A 17 16.80 -9.68 -5.72
N VAL A 18 16.74 -8.61 -6.52
CA VAL A 18 15.53 -7.80 -6.69
C VAL A 18 15.20 -7.61 -8.18
N ARG A 19 14.55 -8.61 -8.78
CA ARG A 19 14.14 -8.57 -10.19
C ARG A 19 12.74 -7.95 -10.35
N ARG A 20 12.62 -6.92 -11.19
CA ARG A 20 11.32 -6.50 -11.75
C ARG A 20 11.03 -7.40 -12.95
N THR A 21 9.91 -8.11 -12.91
CA THR A 21 9.53 -9.05 -13.98
C THR A 21 8.68 -8.41 -15.08
N GLN A 22 8.21 -7.17 -14.89
CA GLN A 22 7.42 -6.43 -15.88
C GLN A 22 7.79 -4.94 -15.89
N GLU A 23 7.86 -4.36 -17.08
CA GLU A 23 8.01 -2.93 -17.29
C GLU A 23 6.63 -2.22 -17.27
N PRO A 24 6.54 -0.99 -16.71
CA PRO A 24 5.29 -0.27 -16.62
C PRO A 24 4.82 0.19 -18.02
N PRO A 25 3.52 0.06 -18.35
CA PRO A 25 2.99 0.53 -19.63
C PRO A 25 3.03 2.07 -19.73
N TYR A 26 3.09 2.57 -20.98
CA TYR A 26 3.02 4.00 -21.31
C TYR A 26 1.81 4.70 -20.65
N ALA A 27 1.99 5.97 -20.26
CA ALA A 27 1.05 6.73 -19.45
C ALA A 27 -0.37 6.80 -20.04
N TRP A 28 -0.52 6.82 -21.36
CA TRP A 28 -1.81 6.88 -22.06
C TRP A 28 -2.61 5.56 -22.01
N ARG A 29 -1.96 4.40 -21.82
CA ARG A 29 -2.64 3.10 -21.60
C ARG A 29 -2.79 2.76 -20.12
N ALA A 30 -2.23 3.56 -19.24
CA ALA A 30 -2.16 3.27 -17.83
C ALA A 30 -3.55 2.98 -17.19
N PRO A 31 -4.60 3.80 -17.38
CA PRO A 31 -5.89 3.55 -16.72
C PRO A 31 -6.60 2.28 -17.19
N PHE A 32 -6.28 1.77 -18.39
CA PHE A 32 -6.89 0.57 -18.97
C PHE A 32 -5.98 -0.67 -18.89
N SER A 33 -4.84 -0.56 -18.22
CA SER A 33 -3.87 -1.66 -18.15
C SER A 33 -4.16 -2.59 -16.97
N SER A 34 -4.02 -3.91 -17.17
CA SER A 34 -4.07 -4.89 -16.09
C SER A 34 -3.03 -4.63 -15.00
N TYR A 35 -1.92 -3.96 -15.37
CA TYR A 35 -0.89 -3.49 -14.47
C TYR A 35 -1.43 -2.47 -13.45
N PHE A 36 -2.20 -1.47 -13.89
CA PHE A 36 -2.81 -0.48 -12.99
C PHE A 36 -3.80 -1.13 -12.02
N TYR A 37 -4.67 -2.02 -12.50
CA TYR A 37 -5.63 -2.70 -11.62
C TYR A 37 -4.95 -3.60 -10.57
N ARG A 38 -3.79 -4.19 -10.88
CA ARG A 38 -2.98 -4.93 -9.90
C ARG A 38 -2.37 -3.99 -8.85
N GLU A 39 -1.86 -2.83 -9.25
CA GLU A 39 -1.33 -1.84 -8.31
C GLU A 39 -2.42 -1.21 -7.44
N LEU A 40 -3.59 -0.92 -8.03
CA LEU A 40 -4.77 -0.44 -7.33
C LEU A 40 -5.28 -1.50 -6.35
N GLY A 41 -5.39 -2.76 -6.79
CA GLY A 41 -5.76 -3.87 -5.93
C GLY A 41 -4.77 -4.06 -4.77
N PHE A 42 -3.47 -3.87 -5.00
CA PHE A 42 -2.46 -3.88 -3.95
C PHE A 42 -2.68 -2.75 -2.92
N ALA A 43 -2.93 -1.53 -3.38
CA ALA A 43 -3.18 -0.38 -2.50
C ALA A 43 -4.47 -0.58 -1.67
N LEU A 44 -5.56 -1.03 -2.31
CA LEU A 44 -6.85 -1.25 -1.67
C LEU A 44 -6.80 -2.39 -0.64
N SER A 45 -6.16 -3.52 -1.00
CA SER A 45 -5.97 -4.64 -0.06
C SER A 45 -4.83 -4.38 0.95
N GLY A 46 -4.07 -3.29 0.81
CA GLY A 46 -3.01 -2.91 1.74
C GLY A 46 -3.54 -2.54 3.12
N LEU A 47 -4.65 -1.80 3.19
CA LEU A 47 -5.27 -1.38 4.45
C LEU A 47 -5.72 -2.57 5.33
N PRO A 48 -6.52 -3.55 4.84
CA PRO A 48 -6.95 -4.66 5.69
C PRO A 48 -5.77 -5.51 6.16
N VAL A 49 -4.76 -5.73 5.32
CA VAL A 49 -3.57 -6.51 5.70
C VAL A 49 -2.74 -5.77 6.77
N ALA A 50 -2.49 -4.47 6.58
CA ALA A 50 -1.76 -3.66 7.54
C ALA A 50 -2.52 -3.53 8.87
N LEU A 51 -3.85 -3.46 8.85
CA LEU A 51 -4.68 -3.42 10.06
C LEU A 51 -4.57 -4.72 10.86
N VAL A 52 -4.68 -5.87 10.20
CA VAL A 52 -4.52 -7.19 10.86
C VAL A 52 -3.10 -7.35 11.41
N GLY A 53 -2.09 -6.98 10.62
CA GLY A 53 -0.70 -7.06 11.06
C GLY A 53 -0.37 -6.12 12.23
N PHE A 54 -0.89 -4.90 12.22
CA PHE A 54 -0.75 -3.92 13.31
C PHE A 54 -1.42 -4.40 14.58
N THR A 55 -2.69 -4.79 14.50
CA THR A 55 -3.45 -5.26 15.67
C THR A 55 -2.80 -6.50 16.27
N PHE A 56 -2.43 -7.49 15.45
CA PHE A 56 -1.66 -8.65 15.90
C PHE A 56 -0.34 -8.24 16.58
N GLY A 57 0.44 -7.37 15.94
CA GLY A 57 1.76 -6.96 16.41
C GLY A 57 1.70 -6.23 17.75
N VAL A 58 0.84 -5.22 17.85
CA VAL A 58 0.67 -4.42 19.07
C VAL A 58 0.06 -5.25 20.19
N SER A 59 -0.99 -6.05 19.92
CA SER A 59 -1.61 -6.88 20.94
C SER A 59 -0.65 -7.90 21.53
N LEU A 60 0.11 -8.63 20.70
CA LEU A 60 1.09 -9.61 21.20
C LEU A 60 2.30 -8.94 21.87
N PHE A 61 2.69 -7.74 21.42
CA PHE A 61 3.76 -6.99 22.07
C PHE A 61 3.35 -6.51 23.46
N CYS A 62 2.18 -5.87 23.59
CA CYS A 62 1.64 -5.43 24.87
C CYS A 62 1.37 -6.62 25.81
N PHE A 63 0.77 -7.70 25.29
CA PHE A 63 0.52 -8.91 26.08
C PHE A 63 1.83 -9.60 26.51
N GLY A 64 2.82 -9.68 25.61
CA GLY A 64 4.13 -10.27 25.89
C GLY A 64 4.93 -9.47 26.91
N LEU A 65 4.87 -8.14 26.85
CA LEU A 65 5.47 -7.26 27.87
C LEU A 65 4.73 -7.35 29.20
N GLY A 66 3.40 -7.34 29.19
CA GLY A 66 2.59 -7.47 30.42
C GLY A 66 2.79 -8.81 31.12
N THR A 67 2.97 -9.89 30.34
CA THR A 67 3.29 -11.22 30.85
C THR A 67 4.79 -11.47 30.99
N PHE A 68 5.66 -10.49 30.74
CA PHE A 68 7.12 -10.65 30.87
C PHE A 68 7.57 -10.86 32.32
N LEU A 69 6.80 -10.35 33.27
CA LEU A 69 6.97 -10.65 34.69
C LEU A 69 6.76 -12.14 35.00
N THR A 70 6.09 -12.85 34.09
CA THR A 70 5.92 -14.30 34.14
C THR A 70 6.87 -14.97 33.14
N VAL A 71 7.19 -16.23 33.38
CA VAL A 71 7.98 -17.04 32.43
C VAL A 71 7.30 -17.14 31.04
N LEU A 72 5.99 -16.85 30.96
CA LEU A 72 5.20 -16.90 29.72
C LEU A 72 5.46 -15.75 28.74
N GLY A 73 5.98 -14.60 29.18
CA GLY A 73 6.20 -13.47 28.27
C GLY A 73 7.24 -13.76 27.18
N ILE A 74 8.24 -14.58 27.49
CA ILE A 74 9.30 -14.96 26.53
C ILE A 74 8.70 -15.81 25.37
N PRO A 75 7.92 -16.89 25.61
CA PRO A 75 7.16 -17.58 24.57
C PRO A 75 6.24 -16.67 23.74
N VAL A 76 5.53 -15.75 24.39
CA VAL A 76 4.60 -14.83 23.69
C VAL A 76 5.35 -13.93 22.71
N LEU A 77 6.46 -13.32 23.14
CA LEU A 77 7.29 -12.46 22.28
C LEU A 77 7.99 -13.26 21.17
N ALA A 78 8.34 -14.52 21.40
CA ALA A 78 8.81 -15.41 20.34
C ALA A 78 7.70 -15.77 19.34
N GLY A 79 6.45 -15.84 19.80
CA GLY A 79 5.26 -15.93 18.96
C GLY A 79 5.06 -14.69 18.10
N LEU A 80 5.21 -13.49 18.68
CA LEU A 80 5.15 -12.20 17.99
C LEU A 80 6.13 -12.13 16.81
N THR A 81 7.42 -12.37 17.07
CA THR A 81 8.47 -12.31 16.04
C THR A 81 8.28 -13.38 14.96
N GLY A 82 7.80 -14.57 15.34
CA GLY A 82 7.43 -15.63 14.41
C GLY A 82 6.23 -15.27 13.52
N GLY A 83 5.17 -14.71 14.10
CA GLY A 83 3.99 -14.25 13.40
C GLY A 83 4.28 -13.07 12.47
N ALA A 84 5.07 -12.10 12.93
CA ALA A 84 5.53 -10.97 12.13
C ALA A 84 6.34 -11.41 10.90
N ARG A 85 7.21 -12.44 11.05
CA ARG A 85 7.86 -13.09 9.90
C ARG A 85 6.86 -13.71 8.92
N GLY A 86 5.76 -14.27 9.42
CA GLY A 86 4.64 -14.78 8.62
C GLY A 86 4.01 -13.68 7.77
N PHE A 87 3.64 -12.56 8.39
CA PHE A 87 3.15 -11.38 7.66
C PHE A 87 4.17 -10.82 6.68
N GLY A 88 5.46 -10.82 7.03
CA GLY A 88 6.54 -10.45 6.11
C GLY A 88 6.67 -11.39 4.90
N ARG A 89 6.32 -12.68 5.02
CA ARG A 89 6.20 -13.60 3.87
C ARG A 89 4.98 -13.27 3.01
N LEU A 90 3.84 -13.00 3.65
CA LEU A 90 2.60 -12.62 2.95
C LEU A 90 2.82 -11.36 2.11
N GLU A 91 3.43 -10.31 2.67
CA GLU A 91 3.69 -9.07 1.94
C GLU A 91 4.64 -9.24 0.76
N ARG A 92 5.65 -10.11 0.90
CA ARG A 92 6.53 -10.44 -0.23
C ARG A 92 5.80 -11.23 -1.31
N ALA A 93 4.91 -12.15 -0.95
CA ALA A 93 4.06 -12.85 -1.90
C ALA A 93 3.09 -11.91 -2.63
N ARG A 94 2.49 -10.93 -1.92
CA ARG A 94 1.67 -9.87 -2.52
C ARG A 94 2.47 -8.99 -3.46
N THR A 95 3.66 -8.58 -3.04
CA THR A 95 4.57 -7.76 -3.86
C THR A 95 5.02 -8.52 -5.11
N ARG A 96 5.30 -9.82 -5.01
CA ARG A 96 5.64 -10.66 -6.17
C ARG A 96 4.45 -10.82 -7.13
N SER A 97 3.28 -11.14 -6.60
CA SER A 97 2.07 -11.45 -7.39
C SER A 97 1.38 -10.22 -7.98
N MET A 98 1.42 -9.05 -7.33
CA MET A 98 0.71 -7.84 -7.78
C MET A 98 1.66 -6.78 -8.35
N LEU A 99 2.85 -6.62 -7.75
CA LEU A 99 3.81 -5.59 -8.15
C LEU A 99 4.94 -6.13 -9.02
N ALA A 100 4.92 -7.44 -9.35
CA ALA A 100 5.92 -8.08 -10.21
C ALA A 100 7.36 -7.91 -9.69
N LEU A 101 7.51 -7.75 -8.37
CA LEU A 101 8.78 -7.50 -7.69
C LEU A 101 9.11 -8.68 -6.80
N ASP A 102 10.21 -9.36 -7.12
CA ASP A 102 10.73 -10.41 -6.26
C ASP A 102 11.68 -9.84 -5.20
N VAL A 103 11.49 -10.24 -3.93
CA VAL A 103 12.34 -9.84 -2.80
C VAL A 103 12.69 -11.08 -1.96
N PRO A 104 13.98 -11.38 -1.71
CA PRO A 104 14.39 -12.62 -1.06
C PRO A 104 13.95 -12.71 0.42
N GLY A 105 13.94 -13.95 0.92
CA GLY A 105 13.95 -14.33 2.35
C GLY A 105 14.97 -13.61 3.20
N PRO A 106 14.64 -13.05 4.38
CA PRO A 106 15.62 -13.08 5.47
C PRO A 106 15.95 -14.54 5.79
N ALA A 107 17.18 -14.80 6.25
CA ALA A 107 17.66 -16.14 6.53
C ALA A 107 16.75 -16.86 7.56
N PRO A 108 16.63 -18.21 7.47
CA PRO A 108 15.91 -18.99 8.46
C PRO A 108 16.51 -18.78 9.86
N VAL A 109 15.66 -18.68 10.88
CA VAL A 109 16.10 -18.63 12.28
C VAL A 109 16.78 -19.95 12.61
N ARG A 110 18.06 -19.91 12.98
CA ARG A 110 18.83 -21.09 13.40
C ARG A 110 18.93 -21.10 14.92
N ALA A 111 18.41 -22.16 15.53
CA ALA A 111 18.55 -22.38 16.96
C ALA A 111 19.99 -22.82 17.26
N VAL A 112 20.65 -22.12 18.19
CA VAL A 112 22.02 -22.44 18.64
C VAL A 112 22.01 -23.63 19.61
N ARG A 113 20.90 -23.82 20.34
CA ARG A 113 20.71 -24.91 21.30
C ARG A 113 19.53 -25.79 20.89
N PRO A 114 19.62 -27.11 21.06
CA PRO A 114 18.50 -28.02 20.83
C PRO A 114 17.37 -27.79 21.87
N GLY A 115 16.13 -28.09 21.47
CA GLY A 115 14.95 -28.02 22.34
C GLY A 115 14.08 -26.76 22.15
N ALA A 116 12.88 -26.80 22.73
CA ALA A 116 11.86 -25.74 22.58
C ALA A 116 12.36 -24.38 23.06
N TRP A 117 13.06 -24.34 24.20
CA TRP A 117 13.64 -23.11 24.75
C TRP A 117 14.74 -22.51 23.87
N GLY A 118 15.56 -23.36 23.22
CA GLY A 118 16.58 -22.90 22.27
C GLY A 118 15.97 -22.26 21.02
N SER A 119 14.82 -22.75 20.56
CA SER A 119 14.08 -22.12 19.45
C SER A 119 13.40 -20.81 19.86
N ILE A 120 12.89 -20.71 21.08
CA ILE A 120 12.21 -19.51 21.59
C ILE A 120 13.22 -18.35 21.71
N THR A 121 14.35 -18.60 22.35
CA THR A 121 15.40 -17.58 22.52
C THR A 121 16.04 -17.18 21.20
N ALA A 122 16.24 -18.11 20.27
CA ALA A 122 16.74 -17.80 18.93
C ALA A 122 15.79 -16.88 18.13
N ARG A 123 14.47 -17.05 18.28
CA ARG A 123 13.48 -16.16 17.63
C ARG A 123 13.49 -14.75 18.21
N LEU A 124 13.71 -14.62 19.52
CA LEU A 124 13.81 -13.32 20.18
C LEU A 124 15.08 -12.57 19.86
N ALA A 125 16.19 -13.30 19.73
CA ALA A 125 17.47 -12.73 19.31
C ALA A 125 17.49 -12.32 17.83
N ASP A 126 16.46 -12.69 17.07
CA ASP A 126 16.45 -12.46 15.64
C ASP A 126 15.99 -11.04 15.27
N ALA A 127 16.93 -10.27 14.73
CA ALA A 127 16.70 -8.89 14.29
C ALA A 127 15.66 -8.77 13.15
N ALA A 128 15.57 -9.75 12.25
CA ALA A 128 14.62 -9.71 11.14
C ALA A 128 13.17 -9.91 11.61
N GLY A 129 12.94 -10.65 12.69
CA GLY A 129 11.65 -10.76 13.36
C GLY A 129 11.19 -9.41 13.91
N TRP A 130 12.08 -8.68 14.58
CA TRP A 130 11.80 -7.35 15.10
C TRP A 130 11.60 -6.30 14.00
N LYS A 131 12.40 -6.33 12.94
CA LYS A 131 12.17 -5.49 11.74
C LYS A 131 10.79 -5.75 11.13
N ALA A 132 10.36 -7.01 11.09
CA ALA A 132 9.03 -7.36 10.60
C ALA A 132 7.90 -6.85 11.51
N VAL A 133 8.10 -6.82 12.84
CA VAL A 133 7.16 -6.19 13.78
C VAL A 133 7.09 -4.68 13.52
N LEU A 134 8.24 -4.01 13.42
CA LEU A 134 8.32 -2.58 13.14
C LEU A 134 7.64 -2.23 11.81
N TYR A 135 7.84 -3.07 10.79
CA TYR A 135 7.17 -2.92 9.50
C TYR A 135 5.65 -2.89 9.65
N GLN A 136 5.03 -3.79 10.44
CA GLN A 136 3.58 -3.77 10.63
C GLN A 136 3.08 -2.45 11.25
N VAL A 137 3.86 -1.89 12.18
CA VAL A 137 3.52 -0.63 12.86
C VAL A 137 3.64 0.57 11.92
N VAL A 138 4.78 0.68 11.23
CA VAL A 138 5.09 1.81 10.35
C VAL A 138 4.25 1.78 9.06
N MET A 139 3.88 0.60 8.59
CA MET A 139 3.15 0.45 7.33
C MET A 139 1.67 0.79 7.45
N LEU A 140 1.06 0.72 8.65
CA LEU A 140 -0.34 1.08 8.86
C LEU A 140 -0.69 2.51 8.38
N PRO A 141 -0.03 3.58 8.86
CA PRO A 141 -0.36 4.93 8.40
C PRO A 141 -0.15 5.10 6.90
N TRP A 142 0.88 4.45 6.34
CA TRP A 142 1.14 4.49 4.91
C TRP A 142 0.07 3.74 4.10
N ALA A 143 -0.42 2.60 4.60
CA ALA A 143 -1.50 1.85 3.97
C ALA A 143 -2.82 2.62 4.01
N VAL A 144 -3.12 3.32 5.11
CA VAL A 144 -4.28 4.22 5.23
C VAL A 144 -4.20 5.35 4.21
N LEU A 145 -3.04 6.02 4.13
CA LEU A 145 -2.81 7.08 3.14
C LEU A 145 -2.97 6.56 1.72
N SER A 146 -2.31 5.43 1.40
CA SER A 146 -2.34 4.84 0.07
C SER A 146 -3.75 4.43 -0.33
N PHE A 147 -4.51 3.83 0.59
CA PHE A 147 -5.91 3.46 0.38
C PHE A 147 -6.77 4.70 0.11
N ALA A 148 -6.72 5.69 1.00
CA ALA A 148 -7.57 6.88 0.92
C ALA A 148 -7.29 7.66 -0.37
N VAL A 149 -6.02 7.96 -0.67
CA VAL A 149 -5.64 8.70 -1.88
C VAL A 149 -6.05 7.93 -3.14
N SER A 150 -5.78 6.63 -3.21
CA SER A 150 -6.13 5.83 -4.39
C SER A 150 -7.65 5.78 -4.60
N LEU A 151 -8.42 5.61 -3.53
CA LEU A 151 -9.87 5.52 -3.59
C LEU A 151 -10.50 6.87 -3.96
N ILE A 152 -10.04 7.98 -3.35
CA ILE A 152 -10.55 9.33 -3.62
C ILE A 152 -10.30 9.69 -5.08
N PHE A 153 -9.08 9.52 -5.59
CA PHE A 153 -8.76 9.87 -6.98
C PHE A 153 -9.52 8.99 -7.99
N LEU A 154 -9.69 7.69 -7.68
CA LEU A 154 -10.49 6.80 -8.50
C LEU A 154 -11.96 7.26 -8.56
N LEU A 155 -12.58 7.50 -7.40
CA LEU A 155 -14.00 7.86 -7.33
C LEU A 155 -14.25 9.26 -7.91
N ILE A 156 -13.49 10.27 -7.49
CA ILE A 156 -13.65 11.65 -7.98
C ILE A 156 -13.34 11.71 -9.47
N GLY A 157 -12.25 11.08 -9.93
CA GLY A 157 -11.86 11.06 -11.33
C GLY A 157 -12.97 10.51 -12.23
N TRP A 158 -13.50 9.32 -11.90
CA TRP A 158 -14.57 8.71 -12.67
C TRP A 158 -15.90 9.45 -12.55
N THR A 159 -16.25 9.96 -11.37
CA THR A 159 -17.48 10.75 -11.18
C THR A 159 -17.45 11.99 -12.07
N LEU A 160 -16.37 12.78 -12.02
CA LEU A 160 -16.25 13.98 -12.85
C LEU A 160 -16.16 13.64 -14.36
N ALA A 161 -15.42 12.58 -14.73
CA ALA A 161 -15.27 12.18 -16.12
C ALA A 161 -16.60 11.75 -16.75
N LEU A 162 -17.41 11.00 -16.01
CA LEU A 162 -18.72 10.50 -16.44
C LEU A 162 -19.84 11.54 -16.29
N TYR A 163 -19.54 12.74 -15.79
CA TYR A 163 -20.54 13.80 -15.60
C TYR A 163 -21.44 14.04 -16.83
N PRO A 164 -20.92 14.12 -18.08
CA PRO A 164 -21.77 14.29 -19.26
C PRO A 164 -22.78 13.15 -19.47
N VAL A 165 -22.51 11.96 -18.94
CA VAL A 165 -23.37 10.77 -19.12
C VAL A 165 -24.54 10.78 -18.14
N TYR A 166 -24.34 11.23 -16.91
CA TYR A 166 -25.39 11.20 -15.86
C TYR A 166 -25.97 12.57 -15.51
N HIS A 167 -25.51 13.66 -16.12
CA HIS A 167 -26.01 15.01 -15.82
C HIS A 167 -27.54 15.15 -15.96
N TRP A 168 -28.17 14.38 -16.85
CA TRP A 168 -29.62 14.39 -17.07
C TRP A 168 -30.44 13.88 -15.87
N VAL A 169 -29.82 13.11 -14.96
CA VAL A 169 -30.49 12.57 -13.78
C VAL A 169 -30.90 13.69 -12.81
N PHE A 170 -30.08 14.74 -12.67
CA PHE A 170 -30.36 15.85 -11.76
C PHE A 170 -31.67 16.58 -12.12
N PRO A 171 -31.85 17.12 -13.33
CA PRO A 171 -33.10 17.80 -13.67
C PRO A 171 -34.31 16.85 -13.76
N THR A 172 -34.10 15.54 -13.88
CA THR A 172 -35.20 14.55 -13.99
C THR A 172 -35.75 14.13 -12.63
N TYR A 173 -34.90 14.00 -11.61
CA TYR A 173 -35.27 13.42 -10.31
C TYR A 173 -35.08 14.37 -9.12
N THR A 174 -34.46 15.53 -9.32
CA THR A 174 -34.26 16.54 -8.28
C THR A 174 -34.74 17.90 -8.77
N GLU A 175 -35.08 18.81 -7.86
CA GLU A 175 -35.39 20.21 -8.20
C GLU A 175 -34.15 20.99 -8.69
N TRP A 176 -32.98 20.34 -8.73
CA TRP A 176 -31.74 20.96 -9.13
C TRP A 176 -31.54 20.89 -10.64
N PRO A 177 -31.29 22.02 -11.31
CA PRO A 177 -31.12 22.04 -12.74
C PRO A 177 -29.73 21.52 -13.21
N GLY A 178 -28.85 21.10 -12.29
CA GLY A 178 -27.52 20.54 -12.56
C GLY A 178 -26.74 20.25 -11.27
N TYR A 179 -25.50 19.75 -11.39
CA TYR A 179 -24.64 19.49 -10.20
C TYR A 179 -24.28 20.80 -9.48
N ARG A 180 -24.57 20.85 -8.18
CA ARG A 180 -24.28 21.99 -7.31
C ARG A 180 -22.81 21.92 -6.89
N LEU A 181 -21.96 22.77 -7.47
CA LEU A 181 -20.52 22.76 -7.18
C LEU A 181 -20.14 23.57 -5.92
N PHE A 182 -20.83 24.69 -5.69
CA PHE A 182 -20.57 25.58 -4.55
C PHE A 182 -21.88 26.20 -4.08
N ASP A 183 -22.12 26.14 -2.77
CA ASP A 183 -23.03 27.01 -2.05
C ASP A 183 -22.23 27.87 -1.06
N PHE A 184 -22.36 29.19 -1.18
CA PHE A 184 -21.86 30.07 -0.14
C PHE A 184 -22.90 31.14 0.16
N TRP A 185 -22.98 31.47 1.45
CA TRP A 185 -23.83 32.53 1.95
C TRP A 185 -22.97 33.78 2.03
N ASP A 186 -23.35 34.84 1.32
CA ASP A 186 -22.71 36.13 1.54
C ASP A 186 -23.12 36.72 2.90
N SER A 187 -22.32 37.65 3.42
CA SER A 187 -22.57 38.43 4.63
C SER A 187 -23.93 39.15 4.65
N HIS A 188 -24.57 39.32 3.49
CA HIS A 188 -25.92 39.88 3.33
C HIS A 188 -27.04 38.82 3.31
N GLY A 189 -26.73 37.53 3.57
CA GLY A 189 -27.72 36.44 3.59
C GLY A 189 -28.20 35.97 2.22
N VAL A 190 -27.49 36.35 1.14
CA VAL A 190 -27.79 35.90 -0.23
C VAL A 190 -27.06 34.59 -0.52
N GLU A 191 -27.81 33.56 -0.91
CA GLU A 191 -27.27 32.26 -1.29
C GLU A 191 -26.78 32.29 -2.75
N HIS A 192 -25.47 32.19 -2.95
CA HIS A 192 -24.88 32.06 -4.28
C HIS A 192 -24.69 30.59 -4.61
N VAL A 193 -25.47 30.09 -5.58
CA VAL A 193 -25.45 28.70 -6.01
C VAL A 193 -24.94 28.60 -7.44
N TYR A 194 -23.79 27.96 -7.63
CA TYR A 194 -23.24 27.71 -8.97
C TYR A 194 -23.68 26.34 -9.49
N TYR A 195 -24.58 26.36 -10.47
CA TYR A 195 -25.02 25.18 -11.21
C TYR A 195 -24.23 25.02 -12.51
N VAL A 196 -23.75 23.81 -12.78
CA VAL A 196 -23.12 23.46 -14.05
C VAL A 196 -24.19 23.15 -15.10
N GLN A 197 -24.62 24.18 -15.83
CA GLN A 197 -25.69 24.05 -16.84
C GLN A 197 -25.20 24.18 -18.28
N SER A 198 -24.13 24.97 -18.50
CA SER A 198 -23.63 25.21 -19.86
C SER A 198 -22.90 23.97 -20.39
N PRO A 199 -23.12 23.55 -21.66
CA PRO A 199 -22.37 22.45 -22.29
C PRO A 199 -20.84 22.61 -22.19
N LEU A 200 -20.34 23.86 -22.24
CA LEU A 200 -18.92 24.16 -22.05
C LEU A 200 -18.44 23.90 -20.61
N GLN A 201 -19.27 24.19 -19.61
CA GLN A 201 -18.93 23.90 -18.22
C GLN A 201 -18.97 22.39 -17.95
N ILE A 202 -19.94 21.67 -18.52
CA ILE A 202 -20.00 20.19 -18.47
C ILE A 202 -18.73 19.59 -19.09
N ALA A 203 -18.31 20.10 -20.26
CA ALA A 203 -17.08 19.68 -20.91
C ALA A 203 -15.84 20.00 -20.05
N GLY A 204 -15.78 21.18 -19.43
CA GLY A 204 -14.70 21.56 -18.52
C GLY A 204 -14.58 20.62 -17.30
N VAL A 205 -15.70 20.31 -16.66
CA VAL A 205 -15.76 19.36 -15.53
C VAL A 205 -15.31 17.96 -15.96
N SER A 206 -15.76 17.50 -17.14
CA SER A 206 -15.35 16.21 -17.69
C SER A 206 -13.86 16.16 -18.01
N LEU A 207 -13.28 17.23 -18.56
CA LEU A 207 -11.84 17.34 -18.82
C LEU A 207 -11.02 17.30 -17.52
N ILE A 208 -11.50 17.98 -16.46
CA ILE A 208 -10.89 17.90 -15.13
C ILE A 208 -10.97 16.45 -14.62
N GLY A 209 -12.13 15.81 -14.71
CA GLY A 209 -12.28 14.41 -14.33
C GLY A 209 -11.33 13.48 -15.07
N LEU A 210 -11.21 13.66 -16.39
CA LEU A 210 -10.29 12.91 -17.23
C LEU A 210 -8.82 13.13 -16.78
N PHE A 211 -8.44 14.36 -16.46
CA PHE A 211 -7.13 14.67 -15.89
C PHE A 211 -6.88 13.89 -14.59
N PHE A 212 -7.85 13.87 -13.67
CA PHE A 212 -7.76 13.06 -12.44
C PHE A 212 -7.65 11.55 -12.73
N VAL A 213 -8.40 11.03 -13.70
CA VAL A 213 -8.32 9.61 -14.13
C VAL A 213 -6.91 9.27 -14.65
N PHE A 214 -6.27 10.15 -15.42
CA PHE A 214 -4.89 9.93 -15.89
C PHE A 214 -3.84 10.17 -14.81
N LEU A 215 -4.11 11.01 -13.82
CA LEU A 215 -3.24 11.26 -12.68
C LEU A 215 -3.27 10.09 -11.67
N THR A 216 -4.41 9.42 -11.52
CA THR A 216 -4.62 8.27 -10.62
C THR A 216 -3.55 7.17 -10.77
N PRO A 217 -3.26 6.62 -11.97
CA PRO A 217 -2.23 5.59 -12.13
C PRO A 217 -0.82 6.09 -11.77
N GLN A 218 -0.51 7.38 -11.97
CA GLN A 218 0.79 7.92 -11.58
C GLN A 218 0.94 8.02 -10.05
N LEU A 219 -0.11 8.47 -9.37
CA LEU A 219 -0.17 8.51 -7.92
C LEU A 219 -0.06 7.11 -7.30
N VAL A 220 -0.86 6.15 -7.79
CA VAL A 220 -0.82 4.77 -7.33
C VAL A 220 0.56 4.14 -7.54
N ARG A 221 1.23 4.43 -8.67
CA ARG A 221 2.63 4.02 -8.90
C ARG A 221 3.59 4.65 -7.89
N GLY A 222 3.46 5.94 -7.61
CA GLY A 222 4.25 6.64 -6.59
C GLY A 222 4.09 6.00 -5.21
N LEU A 223 2.84 5.76 -4.81
CA LEU A 223 2.51 5.13 -3.52
C LEU A 223 3.06 3.70 -3.40
N THR A 224 2.88 2.90 -4.45
CA THR A 224 3.40 1.53 -4.48
C THR A 224 4.91 1.45 -4.57
N ASN A 225 5.60 2.46 -5.12
CA ASN A 225 7.06 2.53 -5.07
C ASN A 225 7.58 2.65 -3.63
N VAL A 226 6.91 3.40 -2.76
CA VAL A 226 7.26 3.44 -1.33
C VAL A 226 7.05 2.08 -0.68
N ASN A 227 5.98 1.36 -1.04
CA ASN A 227 5.76 -0.01 -0.57
C ASN A 227 6.91 -0.94 -0.98
N ARG A 228 7.38 -0.82 -2.23
CA ARG A 228 8.55 -1.57 -2.72
C ARG A 228 9.82 -1.22 -1.94
N LEU A 229 10.04 0.06 -1.63
CA LEU A 229 11.19 0.52 -0.84
C LEU A 229 11.12 -0.01 0.60
N ALA A 230 9.95 0.06 1.25
CA ALA A 230 9.75 -0.46 2.59
C ALA A 230 9.99 -1.96 2.67
N VAL A 231 9.48 -2.74 1.70
CA VAL A 231 9.73 -4.19 1.64
C VAL A 231 11.21 -4.49 1.40
N ARG A 232 11.89 -3.75 0.52
CA ARG A 232 13.33 -3.94 0.27
C ARG A 232 14.20 -3.56 1.47
N GLY A 233 13.88 -2.47 2.16
CA GLY A 233 14.69 -1.94 3.26
C GLY A 233 14.44 -2.64 4.60
N LEU A 234 13.18 -2.93 4.94
CA LEU A 234 12.81 -3.47 6.24
C LEU A 234 12.68 -5.00 6.23
N LEU A 235 12.17 -5.58 5.13
CA LEU A 235 11.98 -7.03 4.99
C LEU A 235 13.08 -7.70 4.17
N GLY A 236 13.93 -6.92 3.50
CA GLY A 236 15.18 -7.38 2.90
C GLY A 236 16.30 -7.40 3.93
N ARG A 237 17.09 -8.48 3.91
CA ARG A 237 18.27 -8.77 4.75
C ARG A 237 18.09 -8.43 6.23
#